data_AF-A0A2U3QQA5-F1
#
_entry.id   AF-A0A2U3QQA5-F1
#
_cell.length_a   1.000
_cell.length_b   1.000
_cell.length_c   1.000
_cell.angle_alpha   90.00
_cell.angle_beta   90.00
_cell.angle_gamma   90.00
#
_symmetry.space_group_name_H-M   'P 1'
#
loop_
_entity.id
_entity.type
_entity.pdbx_description
1 polymer ?
#
loop_
_entity_poly.entity_id
_entity_poly.type
_entity_poly.pdbx_seq_one_letter_code
_entity_poly.pdbx_strand_id
1 'polypeptide(L)' 'MPSISLKLTNSLLRKIKIPNEGTLIINDLDELSLKLRISWTVRKTWFVEKN' A
#
# COMPACT_ATOMS: atom_id res chain seq x y z
N MET A 1 -11.59 -4.04 5.15
CA MET A 1 -10.76 -3.75 3.95
C MET A 1 -9.48 -4.56 4.09
N PRO A 2 -9.06 -5.34 3.07
CA PRO A 2 -7.88 -6.18 3.21
C PRO A 2 -6.62 -5.33 3.35
N SER A 3 -5.85 -5.60 4.40
CA SER A 3 -4.55 -4.97 4.64
C SER A 3 -3.49 -6.01 4.90
N ILE A 4 -2.29 -5.77 4.40
CA ILE A 4 -1.11 -6.59 4.67
C ILE A 4 0.00 -5.69 5.21
N SER A 5 0.88 -6.24 6.03
CA SER A 5 2.06 -5.51 6.52
C SER A 5 3.30 -6.09 5.86
N LEU A 6 4.05 -5.26 5.14
CA LEU A 6 5.25 -5.64 4.41
C LEU A 6 6.24 -4.48 4.44
N LYS A 7 7.54 -4.79 4.41
CA LYS A 7 8.59 -3.79 4.21
C LYS A 7 8.51 -3.26 2.78
N LEU A 8 8.14 -2.00 2.59
CA LEU A 8 7.98 -1.39 1.27
C LEU A 8 9.33 -1.01 0.69
N THR A 9 9.86 -1.89 -0.15
CA THR A 9 11.09 -1.64 -0.91
C THR A 9 10.78 -1.19 -2.33
N ASN A 10 11.71 -0.47 -2.95
CA ASN A 10 11.60 -0.05 -4.36
C ASN A 10 11.35 -1.23 -5.31
N SER A 11 11.92 -2.41 -5.02
CA SER A 11 11.72 -3.62 -5.83
C SER A 11 10.29 -4.18 -5.68
N LEU A 12 9.75 -4.17 -4.46
CA LEU A 12 8.36 -4.57 -4.18
C LEU A 12 7.37 -3.63 -4.87
N LEU A 13 7.57 -2.31 -4.75
CA LEU A 13 6.71 -1.29 -5.36
C LEU A 13 6.55 -1.48 -6.88
N ARG A 14 7.59 -1.93 -7.57
CA ARG A 14 7.53 -2.23 -9.02
C ARG A 14 6.76 -3.51 -9.33
N LYS A 15 6.80 -4.50 -8.44
CA LYS A 15 6.13 -5.80 -8.61
C LYS A 15 4.65 -5.78 -8.23
N ILE A 16 4.25 -4.87 -7.35
CA ILE A 16 2.84 -4.78 -6.93
C ILE A 16 1.96 -4.40 -8.13
N LYS A 17 1.03 -5.30 -8.46
CA LYS A 17 -0.01 -5.09 -9.45
C LYS A 17 -1.19 -4.34 -8.84
N ILE A 18 -1.90 -3.60 -9.67
CA ILE A 18 -3.18 -2.98 -9.30
C ILE A 18 -4.22 -4.10 -9.25
N PRO A 19 -5.01 -4.22 -8.16
CA PRO A 19 -6.04 -5.24 -8.06
C PRO A 19 -7.18 -4.94 -9.04
N ASN A 20 -7.79 -5.98 -9.63
CA ASN A 20 -8.88 -5.83 -10.60
C ASN A 20 -10.20 -5.33 -9.98
N GLU A 21 -10.32 -5.43 -8.66
CA GLU A 21 -11.45 -4.95 -7.88
C GLU A 21 -11.01 -4.56 -6.46
N GLY A 22 -11.80 -3.69 -5.81
CA GLY A 22 -11.58 -3.32 -4.42
C GLY A 22 -10.35 -2.43 -4.17
N THR A 23 -9.86 -2.48 -2.93
CA THR A 23 -8.72 -1.70 -2.44
C THR A 23 -7.86 -2.59 -1.55
N LEU A 24 -6.55 -2.58 -1.81
CA LEU A 24 -5.51 -3.18 -0.98
C LEU A 24 -4.78 -2.06 -0.23
N ILE A 25 -4.58 -2.27 1.07
CA ILE A 25 -3.68 -1.44 1.88
C ILE A 25 -2.42 -2.25 2.22
N ILE A 26 -1.26 -1.64 2.05
CA ILE A 26 0.00 -2.17 2.55
C ILE A 26 0.52 -1.22 3.63
N ASN A 27 0.63 -1.73 4.86
CA ASN A 27 1.28 -1.01 5.94
C ASN A 27 2.78 -1.26 5.86
N ASP A 28 3.58 -0.19 5.96
CA ASP A 28 5.02 -0.34 6.04
C ASP A 28 5.43 -0.88 7.42
N LEU A 29 6.44 -1.76 7.43
CA LEU A 29 6.94 -2.36 8.67
C LEU A 29 8.00 -1.51 9.37
N ASP A 30 8.72 -0.65 8.63
CA ASP A 30 9.76 0.22 9.19
C ASP A 30 9.16 1.55 9.66
N GLU A 31 8.20 2.10 8.91
CA GLU A 31 7.51 3.36 9.19
C GLU A 31 6.03 3.09 9.48
N LEU A 32 5.67 2.92 10.75
CA LEU A 32 4.31 2.55 11.19
C LEU A 32 3.21 3.52 10.71
N SER A 33 3.58 4.78 10.45
CA SER A 33 2.66 5.81 9.94
C SER A 33 2.45 5.73 8.42
N LEU A 34 3.37 5.08 7.70
CA LEU A 34 3.38 5.03 6.24
C LEU A 34 2.58 3.84 5.73
N LYS A 35 1.63 4.15 4.85
CA LYS A 35 0.79 3.15 4.22
C LYS A 35 0.66 3.43 2.73
N LEU A 36 0.58 2.36 1.95
CA LEU A 36 0.36 2.40 0.52
C LEU A 36 -1.04 1.88 0.20
N ARG A 37 -1.86 2.73 -0.40
CA ARG A 37 -3.20 2.38 -0.88
C ARG A 37 -3.12 2.07 -2.36
N ILE A 38 -3.72 0.96 -2.76
CA ILE A 38 -3.78 0.53 -4.15
C ILE A 38 -5.21 0.13 -4.41
N SER A 39 -5.88 0.82 -5.31
CA SER A 39 -7.27 0.50 -5.64
C SER A 39 -7.42 0.32 -7.13
N TRP A 40 -8.51 -0.32 -7.54
CA TRP A 40 -8.84 -0.45 -8.95
C TRP A 40 -9.08 0.91 -9.63
N THR A 41 -9.69 1.86 -8.91
CA THR A 41 -10.06 3.19 -9.43
C THR A 41 -8.95 4.22 -9.28
N VAL A 42 -8.23 4.17 -8.17
CA VAL A 42 -7.09 5.04 -7.85
C VAL A 42 -5.83 4.19 -7.82
N ARG A 43 -4.84 4.59 -8.64
CA ARG A 43 -3.49 4.00 -8.68
C ARG A 43 -2.81 4.03 -7.29
N LYS A 44 -1.55 3.59 -7.24
CA LYS A 44 -0.71 3.62 -6.03
C LYS A 44 -0.69 5.01 -5.40
N THR A 45 -1.22 5.12 -4.19
CA THR A 45 -1.32 6.37 -3.43
C THR A 45 -0.69 6.17 -2.07
N TRP A 46 0.24 7.06 -1.71
CA TRP A 46 0.85 7.07 -0.39
C TRP A 46 -0.03 7.84 0.59
N PHE A 47 -0.14 7.34 1.80
CA PHE A 47 -0.77 8.05 2.89
C PHE A 47 0.05 7.88 4.17
N VAL A 48 0.10 8.96 4.94
CA VAL A 48 0.74 8.99 6.25
C VAL A 48 -0.36 9.24 7.25
N GLU A 49 -0.58 8.28 8.14
CA GLU A 49 -1.50 8.47 9.26
C GLU A 49 -0.77 9.25 10.35
N LYS A 50 -1.16 10.51 10.54
CA LYS A 50 -0.75 11.27 11.73
C LYS A 50 -1.54 10.73 12.91
N ASN A 51 -0.85 10.05 13.81
CA ASN A 51 -1.32 9.88 15.19
C ASN A 51 -1.37 11.24 15.90
#